data_AF-A0A1V0UWC2-F1
#
_entry.id   AF-A0A1V0UWC2-F1
#
_cell.length_a   1.000
_cell.length_b   1.000
_cell.length_c   1.000
_cell.angle_alpha   90.00
_cell.angle_beta   90.00
_cell.angle_gamma   90.00
#
_symmetry.space_group_name_H-M   'P 1'
#
loop_
_entity.id
_entity.type
_entity.pdbx_description
1 polymer ?
#
loop_
_entity_poly.entity_id
_entity_poly.type
_entity_poly.pdbx_seq_one_letter_code
_entity_poly.pdbx_strand_id
1 'polypeptide(L)'
;MENVFQAVHSLIKMLEEKLNLLLTDQEMIGLLFRFSIAIRRIRDNERIQIEAISVKAIKQSASYKIVLEGLTDLGLQMGIKFPEEEAVYVSMQLIVGREELPGLPSTEYGMPDLANVARRLIKLVSKKLGYPFEKDPDLFEYLISHLSSKLLKARLGVLDPNPITDQVIRSYGTLFIYVKEACEEIFSDINLLLVDFDVAYLVIHFQESYERLQQNVKYKALFVCGTGRGTARLIKRLMENRIPQLEVAGYCSVMEVSKLLEQHSVDLVISVLPIELPVPVVRVNPIPTKDDIIAVLNCLKQLKPSVSHFMGDLSRSSILIKRPGLSEALKCVREKDVSLIEQICRDVIMKGFEISQATISMFRSFLTEQSAAALVLHLQLMVHRQTFGKPYGEQNIGNLLLSDEQKQVKLEVERLFEQFGVPFTESEFNAILHYFSVEKSGDTDE
;
A
#
# COMPACT_ATOMS: atom_id res chain seq x y z
N MET A 1 -2.99 26.73 15.03
CA MET A 1 -2.88 25.78 13.90
C MET A 1 -3.46 26.36 12.60
N GLU A 2 -4.52 27.17 12.67
CA GLU A 2 -5.21 27.77 11.52
C GLU A 2 -4.29 28.56 10.56
N ASN A 3 -3.33 29.33 11.08
CA ASN A 3 -2.36 30.07 10.27
C ASN A 3 -1.40 29.18 9.46
N VAL A 4 -1.05 27.98 9.93
CA VAL A 4 -0.09 27.11 9.21
C VAL A 4 -0.77 26.46 8.00
N PHE A 5 -2.01 26.00 8.17
CA PHE A 5 -2.78 25.39 7.09
C PHE A 5 -3.08 26.39 5.96
N GLN A 6 -3.49 27.62 6.31
CA GLN A 6 -3.71 28.70 5.33
C GLN A 6 -2.44 29.09 4.59
N ALA A 7 -1.30 29.12 5.29
CA ALA A 7 -0.04 29.51 4.69
C ALA A 7 0.54 28.40 3.78
N VAL A 8 0.39 27.13 4.16
CA VAL A 8 0.73 25.99 3.28
C VAL A 8 -0.22 25.93 2.06
N HIS A 9 -1.51 26.19 2.24
CA HIS A 9 -2.46 26.24 1.11
C HIS A 9 -2.13 27.39 0.13
N SER A 10 -1.74 28.56 0.65
CA SER A 10 -1.31 29.69 -0.17
C SER A 10 -0.02 29.37 -0.95
N LEU A 11 0.90 28.64 -0.33
CA LEU A 11 2.12 28.17 -0.96
C LEU A 11 1.85 27.15 -2.06
N ILE A 12 0.97 26.17 -1.82
CA ILE A 12 0.55 25.20 -2.85
C ILE A 12 -0.07 25.91 -4.05
N LYS A 13 -0.98 26.87 -3.83
CA LYS A 13 -1.60 27.64 -4.92
C LYS A 13 -0.58 28.45 -5.72
N MET A 14 0.37 29.09 -5.03
CA MET A 14 1.45 29.82 -5.69
C MET A 14 2.35 28.88 -6.49
N LEU A 15 2.66 27.68 -5.96
CA LEU A 15 3.44 26.67 -6.68
C LEU A 15 2.73 26.23 -7.97
N GLU A 16 1.42 25.98 -7.91
CA GLU A 16 0.60 25.63 -9.09
C GLU A 16 0.62 26.74 -10.14
N GLU A 17 0.43 27.99 -9.73
CA GLU A 17 0.42 29.16 -10.62
C GLU A 17 1.79 29.39 -11.27
N LYS A 18 2.88 29.35 -10.50
CA LYS A 18 4.23 29.64 -11.02
C LYS A 18 4.85 28.50 -11.82
N LEU A 19 4.53 27.25 -11.48
CA LEU A 19 4.97 26.10 -12.26
C LEU A 19 4.07 25.84 -13.47
N ASN A 20 2.88 26.46 -13.53
CA ASN A 20 1.84 26.18 -14.51
C ASN A 20 1.47 24.67 -14.52
N LEU A 21 1.26 24.11 -13.33
CA LEU A 21 0.98 22.70 -13.09
C LEU A 21 -0.23 22.54 -12.18
N LEU A 22 -0.99 21.46 -12.40
CA LEU A 22 -1.98 20.99 -11.43
C LEU A 22 -1.33 19.91 -10.56
N LEU A 23 -1.40 20.08 -9.25
CA LEU A 23 -0.92 19.08 -8.31
C LEU A 23 -2.01 18.05 -8.05
N THR A 24 -1.64 16.77 -8.09
CA THR A 24 -2.55 15.70 -7.63
C THR A 24 -2.73 15.79 -6.11
N ASP A 25 -3.84 15.24 -5.60
CA ASP A 25 -4.09 15.17 -4.16
C ASP A 25 -2.92 14.53 -3.39
N GLN A 26 -2.29 13.51 -3.98
CA GLN A 26 -1.13 12.84 -3.39
C GLN A 26 0.09 13.77 -3.30
N GLU A 27 0.35 14.57 -4.33
CA GLU A 27 1.46 15.53 -4.32
C GLU A 27 1.21 16.68 -3.35
N MET A 28 -0.03 17.18 -3.26
CA MET A 28 -0.42 18.19 -2.28
C MET A 28 -0.24 17.69 -0.84
N ILE A 29 -0.70 16.47 -0.55
CA ILE A 29 -0.52 15.83 0.76
C ILE A 29 0.98 15.63 1.05
N GLY A 30 1.76 15.16 0.08
CA GLY A 30 3.21 14.99 0.22
C GLY A 30 3.94 16.30 0.52
N LEU A 31 3.56 17.39 -0.16
CA LEU A 31 4.06 18.73 0.12
C LEU A 31 3.69 19.18 1.54
N LEU A 32 2.43 19.05 1.93
CA LEU A 32 1.95 19.40 3.27
C LEU A 32 2.76 18.69 4.37
N PHE A 33 3.00 17.38 4.22
CA PHE A 33 3.84 16.63 5.14
C PHE A 33 5.28 17.17 5.15
N ARG A 34 5.90 17.38 3.99
CA ARG A 34 7.28 17.87 3.92
C ARG A 34 7.43 19.27 4.52
N PHE A 35 6.48 20.17 4.26
CA PHE A 35 6.43 21.49 4.89
C PHE A 35 6.29 21.39 6.41
N SER A 36 5.38 20.53 6.88
CA SER A 36 5.16 20.34 8.32
C SER A 36 6.41 19.83 9.01
N ILE A 37 7.10 18.85 8.40
CA ILE A 37 8.36 18.30 8.90
C ILE A 37 9.48 19.35 8.85
N ALA A 38 9.56 20.15 7.78
CA ALA A 38 10.56 21.21 7.65
C ALA A 38 10.38 22.31 8.71
N ILE A 39 9.15 22.82 8.87
CA ILE A 39 8.81 23.80 9.91
C ILE A 39 9.11 23.23 11.30
N ARG A 40 8.77 21.97 11.53
CA ARG A 40 9.06 21.28 12.79
C ARG A 40 10.55 21.22 13.06
N ARG A 41 11.36 20.73 12.11
CA ARG A 41 12.82 20.65 12.24
C ARG A 41 13.46 22.01 12.52
N ILE A 42 13.04 23.06 11.82
CA ILE A 42 13.56 24.41 12.06
C ILE A 42 13.23 24.90 13.48
N ARG A 43 12.01 24.63 13.97
CA ARG A 43 11.60 25.01 15.34
C ARG A 43 12.35 24.25 16.42
N ASP A 44 12.65 22.98 16.17
CA ASP A 44 13.40 22.10 17.07
C ASP A 44 14.92 22.29 16.91
N ASN A 45 15.36 23.19 16.03
CA ASN A 45 16.76 23.49 15.70
C ASN A 45 17.54 22.26 15.19
N GLU A 46 16.83 21.30 14.59
CA GLU A 46 17.38 20.12 13.94
C GLU A 46 17.80 20.44 12.50
N ARG A 47 18.77 19.68 11.97
CA ARG A 47 19.21 19.82 10.58
C ARG A 47 18.92 18.57 9.78
N ILE A 48 18.34 18.75 8.61
CA ILE A 48 18.26 17.66 7.63
C ILE A 48 19.64 17.36 7.04
N GLN A 49 20.01 16.09 7.04
CA GLN A 49 21.17 15.60 6.28
C GLN A 49 20.68 15.09 4.93
N ILE A 50 21.15 15.72 3.85
CA ILE A 50 20.87 15.32 2.47
C ILE A 50 22.22 15.05 1.80
N GLU A 51 22.29 13.97 1.00
CA GLU A 51 23.48 13.69 0.19
C GLU A 51 23.87 14.90 -0.66
N ALA A 52 25.14 15.30 -0.61
CA ALA A 52 25.64 16.50 -1.28
C ALA A 52 25.39 16.50 -2.80
N ILE A 53 25.42 15.32 -3.43
CA ILE A 53 25.13 15.13 -4.85
C ILE A 53 23.68 15.50 -5.16
N SER A 54 22.73 15.02 -4.34
CA SER A 54 21.30 15.33 -4.47
C SER A 54 21.03 16.81 -4.27
N VAL A 55 21.69 17.46 -3.30
CA VAL A 55 21.57 18.91 -3.05
C VAL A 55 21.97 19.71 -4.29
N LYS A 56 23.12 19.40 -4.89
CA LYS A 56 23.63 20.15 -6.06
C LYS A 56 22.71 20.02 -7.26
N ALA A 57 22.22 18.81 -7.55
CA ALA A 57 21.33 18.55 -8.66
C ALA A 57 19.96 19.24 -8.46
N ILE A 58 19.38 19.11 -7.27
CA ILE A 58 18.08 19.72 -6.93
C ILE A 58 18.14 21.25 -7.02
N LYS A 59 19.23 21.88 -6.55
CA LYS A 59 19.38 23.35 -6.62
C LYS A 59 19.38 23.92 -8.04
N GLN A 60 19.61 23.10 -9.07
CA GLN A 60 19.55 23.51 -10.47
C GLN A 60 18.14 23.47 -11.05
N SER A 61 17.20 22.81 -10.38
CA SER A 61 15.83 22.60 -10.86
C SER A 61 15.00 23.89 -10.84
N ALA A 62 13.99 23.96 -11.72
CA ALA A 62 13.03 25.06 -11.72
C ALA A 62 12.16 25.02 -10.46
N SER A 63 11.73 23.81 -10.06
CA SER A 63 10.97 23.58 -8.82
C SER A 63 11.69 24.15 -7.60
N TYR A 64 13.02 23.97 -7.48
CA TYR A 64 13.76 24.49 -6.33
C TYR A 64 13.69 26.01 -6.22
N LYS A 65 13.85 26.72 -7.33
CA LYS A 65 13.83 28.19 -7.34
C LYS A 65 12.47 28.72 -6.85
N ILE A 66 11.39 28.10 -7.33
CA ILE A 66 10.02 28.51 -7.00
C ILE A 66 9.68 28.13 -5.54
N VAL A 67 10.09 26.94 -5.09
CA VAL A 67 9.92 26.52 -3.69
C VAL A 67 10.70 27.42 -2.74
N LEU A 68 11.94 27.78 -3.07
CA LEU A 68 12.76 28.68 -2.26
C LEU A 68 12.11 30.06 -2.12
N GLU A 69 11.58 30.61 -3.22
CA GLU A 69 10.86 31.88 -3.20
C GLU A 69 9.62 31.81 -2.28
N GLY A 70 8.81 30.76 -2.45
CA GLY A 70 7.62 30.56 -1.62
C GLY A 70 7.91 30.32 -0.15
N LEU A 71 8.97 29.59 0.17
CA LEU A 71 9.43 29.40 1.54
C LEU A 71 9.97 30.70 2.15
N THR A 72 10.55 31.58 1.35
CA THR A 72 11.02 32.89 1.80
C THR A 72 9.83 33.77 2.19
N ASP A 73 8.82 33.86 1.34
CA ASP A 73 7.58 34.61 1.61
C ASP A 73 6.85 34.06 2.84
N LEU A 74 6.74 32.73 2.93
CA LEU A 74 6.17 32.04 4.08
C LEU A 74 6.95 32.33 5.38
N GLY A 75 8.29 32.29 5.28
CA GLY A 75 9.18 32.58 6.39
C GLY A 75 8.98 33.98 6.96
N LEU A 76 8.78 34.98 6.11
CA LEU A 76 8.47 36.36 6.52
C LEU A 76 7.15 36.44 7.29
N GLN A 77 6.10 35.72 6.85
CA GLN A 77 4.80 35.70 7.53
C GLN A 77 4.84 34.98 8.89
N MET A 78 5.68 33.94 9.00
CA MET A 78 5.76 33.10 10.19
C MET A 78 6.86 33.50 11.18
N GLY A 79 7.74 34.45 10.81
CA GLY A 79 8.93 34.80 11.58
C GLY A 79 9.97 33.67 11.63
N ILE A 80 10.03 32.83 10.59
CA ILE A 80 10.93 31.68 10.50
C ILE A 80 11.86 31.87 9.30
N LYS A 81 13.16 31.59 9.48
CA LYS A 81 14.10 31.54 8.35
C LYS A 81 14.28 30.09 7.90
N PHE A 82 13.85 29.79 6.68
CA PHE A 82 14.07 28.47 6.08
C PHE A 82 15.52 28.33 5.58
N PRO A 83 16.29 27.33 6.05
CA PRO A 83 17.58 26.98 5.45
C PRO A 83 17.42 26.48 4.02
N GLU A 84 18.47 26.60 3.20
CA GLU A 84 18.45 26.11 1.81
C GLU A 84 18.22 24.60 1.73
N GLU A 85 18.69 23.84 2.73
CA GLU A 85 18.51 22.40 2.83
C GLU A 85 17.03 22.01 2.98
N GLU A 86 16.21 22.83 3.65
CA GLU A 86 14.78 22.60 3.78
C GLU A 86 14.04 22.91 2.47
N ALA A 87 14.49 23.95 1.74
CA ALA A 87 14.00 24.20 0.39
C ALA A 87 14.31 23.04 -0.55
N VAL A 88 15.52 22.47 -0.47
CA VAL A 88 15.89 21.24 -1.21
C VAL A 88 14.96 20.08 -0.83
N TYR A 89 14.73 19.85 0.47
CA TYR A 89 13.87 18.76 0.95
C TYR A 89 12.43 18.86 0.46
N VAL A 90 11.83 20.04 0.50
CA VAL A 90 10.47 20.27 -0.02
C VAL A 90 10.43 20.05 -1.52
N SER A 91 11.43 20.56 -2.24
CA SER A 91 11.50 20.50 -3.72
C SER A 91 11.53 19.07 -4.25
N MET A 92 12.07 18.11 -3.50
CA MET A 92 12.08 16.70 -3.88
C MET A 92 10.69 16.16 -4.25
N GLN A 93 9.61 16.67 -3.65
CA GLN A 93 8.25 16.23 -3.95
C GLN A 93 7.80 16.60 -5.37
N LEU A 94 8.28 17.74 -5.88
CA LEU A 94 7.87 18.30 -7.17
C LEU A 94 8.73 17.82 -8.33
N ILE A 95 9.98 17.45 -8.04
CA ILE A 95 10.95 17.13 -9.08
C ILE A 95 10.71 15.73 -9.66
N VAL A 96 10.28 14.77 -8.83
CA VAL A 96 10.19 13.37 -9.26
C VAL A 96 9.16 13.20 -10.37
N GLY A 97 9.63 12.73 -11.53
CA GLY A 97 8.78 12.49 -12.70
C GLY A 97 8.43 13.75 -13.51
N ARG A 98 9.00 14.91 -13.18
CA ARG A 98 8.72 16.19 -13.86
C ARG A 98 9.95 16.89 -14.40
N GLU A 99 11.08 16.78 -13.72
CA GLU A 99 12.33 17.41 -14.14
C GLU A 99 13.44 16.38 -14.23
N GLU A 100 14.21 16.43 -15.31
CA GLU A 100 15.50 15.74 -15.37
C GLU A 100 16.47 16.46 -14.44
N LEU A 101 17.11 15.71 -13.55
CA LEU A 101 18.11 16.25 -12.63
C LEU A 101 19.52 16.02 -13.19
N PRO A 102 20.19 17.05 -13.73
CA PRO A 102 21.51 16.89 -14.32
C PRO A 102 22.52 16.52 -13.23
N GLY A 103 23.28 15.44 -13.46
CA GLY A 103 24.32 14.99 -12.54
C GLY A 103 23.84 14.12 -11.36
N LEU A 104 22.55 13.80 -11.28
CA LEU A 104 22.11 12.60 -10.57
C LEU A 104 22.28 11.42 -11.54
N PRO A 105 23.24 10.53 -11.28
CA PRO A 105 23.59 9.50 -12.25
C PRO A 105 22.42 8.53 -12.42
N SER A 106 21.86 8.48 -13.63
CA SER A 106 20.85 7.49 -14.01
C SER A 106 21.39 6.06 -13.99
N THR A 107 22.72 5.89 -14.04
CA THR A 107 23.38 4.58 -14.17
C THR A 107 24.71 4.42 -13.43
N GLU A 108 25.42 5.50 -13.06
CA GLU A 108 26.82 5.40 -12.58
C GLU A 108 27.03 5.36 -11.05
N TYR A 109 26.04 5.70 -10.22
CA TYR A 109 26.15 5.54 -8.75
C TYR A 109 24.80 5.17 -8.13
N GLY A 110 24.55 3.86 -8.04
CA GLY A 110 23.59 3.28 -7.09
C GLY A 110 22.14 3.11 -7.56
N MET A 111 21.78 3.49 -8.79
CA MET A 111 20.52 3.01 -9.38
C MET A 111 20.77 1.62 -9.97
N PRO A 112 20.01 0.59 -9.57
CA PRO A 112 20.18 -0.72 -10.14
C PRO A 112 19.82 -0.67 -11.63
N ASP A 113 20.47 -1.52 -12.44
CA ASP A 113 20.07 -1.70 -13.85
C ASP A 113 18.59 -2.13 -13.87
N LEU A 114 17.70 -1.18 -14.17
CA LEU A 114 16.26 -1.35 -14.14
C LEU A 114 15.81 -2.50 -15.05
N ALA A 115 16.49 -2.70 -16.17
CA ALA A 115 16.20 -3.79 -17.08
C ALA A 115 16.59 -5.14 -16.47
N ASN A 116 17.71 -5.20 -15.75
CA ASN A 116 18.10 -6.40 -15.01
C ASN A 116 17.14 -6.68 -13.84
N VAL A 117 16.79 -5.65 -13.06
CA VAL A 117 15.81 -5.76 -11.96
C VAL A 117 14.48 -6.28 -12.47
N ALA A 118 13.91 -5.69 -13.52
CA ALA A 118 12.65 -6.11 -14.10
C ALA A 118 12.72 -7.57 -14.59
N ARG A 119 13.79 -7.98 -15.30
CA ARG A 119 13.96 -9.37 -15.74
C ARG A 119 14.08 -10.35 -14.57
N ARG A 120 14.85 -10.01 -13.53
CA ARG A 120 14.97 -10.83 -12.31
C ARG A 120 13.62 -10.96 -11.63
N LEU A 121 12.87 -9.87 -11.50
CA LEU A 121 11.55 -9.86 -10.86
C LEU A 121 10.57 -10.76 -11.60
N ILE A 122 10.46 -10.60 -12.93
CA ILE A 122 9.61 -11.46 -13.77
C ILE A 122 9.99 -12.93 -13.59
N LYS A 123 11.28 -13.26 -13.66
CA LYS A 123 11.76 -14.64 -13.56
C LYS A 123 11.51 -15.27 -12.18
N LEU A 124 11.76 -14.52 -11.10
CA LEU A 124 11.53 -15.00 -9.74
C LEU A 124 10.06 -15.22 -9.46
N VAL A 125 9.21 -14.26 -9.82
CA VAL A 125 7.75 -14.37 -9.66
C VAL A 125 7.21 -15.52 -10.50
N SER A 126 7.67 -15.67 -11.75
CA SER A 126 7.29 -16.79 -12.63
C SER A 126 7.67 -18.14 -12.05
N LYS A 127 8.88 -18.26 -11.50
CA LYS A 127 9.35 -19.48 -10.83
C LYS A 127 8.53 -19.81 -9.58
N LYS A 128 8.25 -18.81 -8.73
CA LYS A 128 7.49 -18.98 -7.48
C LYS A 128 6.04 -19.36 -7.74
N LEU A 129 5.40 -18.76 -8.73
CA LEU A 129 4.01 -19.03 -9.11
C LEU A 129 3.84 -20.21 -10.07
N GLY A 130 4.92 -20.66 -10.72
CA GLY A 130 4.82 -21.65 -11.80
C GLY A 130 4.09 -21.13 -13.05
N TYR A 131 4.07 -19.82 -13.26
CA TYR A 131 3.38 -19.17 -14.38
C TYR A 131 4.36 -18.40 -15.27
N PRO A 132 4.34 -18.57 -16.60
CA PRO A 132 5.38 -18.03 -17.49
C PRO A 132 5.13 -16.55 -17.84
N PHE A 133 5.31 -15.64 -16.89
CA PHE A 133 5.14 -14.20 -17.13
C PHE A 133 6.15 -13.65 -18.14
N GLU A 134 7.25 -14.35 -18.42
CA GLU A 134 8.22 -13.99 -19.45
C GLU A 134 7.63 -13.98 -20.86
N LYS A 135 6.46 -14.58 -21.07
CA LYS A 135 5.76 -14.60 -22.37
C LYS A 135 4.99 -13.31 -22.66
N ASP A 136 4.87 -12.41 -21.68
CA ASP A 136 4.19 -11.13 -21.86
C ASP A 136 5.23 -10.02 -22.12
N PRO A 137 5.36 -9.54 -23.37
CA PRO A 137 6.34 -8.51 -23.70
C PRO A 137 6.02 -7.17 -23.02
N ASP A 138 4.74 -6.89 -22.73
CA ASP A 138 4.32 -5.61 -22.16
C ASP A 138 4.69 -5.48 -20.67
N LEU A 139 4.72 -6.60 -19.94
CA LEU A 139 5.05 -6.61 -18.51
C LEU A 139 6.43 -6.00 -18.23
N PHE A 140 7.42 -6.33 -19.07
CA PHE A 140 8.77 -5.82 -18.90
C PHE A 140 8.83 -4.29 -19.03
N GLU A 141 8.21 -3.73 -20.05
CA GLU A 141 8.17 -2.29 -20.29
C GLU A 141 7.42 -1.56 -19.17
N TYR A 142 6.28 -2.11 -18.72
CA TYR A 142 5.51 -1.52 -17.61
C TYR A 142 6.28 -1.55 -16.29
N LEU A 143 6.99 -2.64 -15.99
CA LEU A 143 7.81 -2.73 -14.79
C LEU A 143 8.98 -1.73 -14.83
N ILE A 144 9.68 -1.59 -15.96
CA ILE A 144 10.75 -0.59 -16.08
C ILE A 144 10.22 0.81 -15.85
N SER A 145 9.13 1.16 -16.53
CA SER A 145 8.49 2.47 -16.40
C SER A 145 8.12 2.76 -14.95
N HIS A 146 7.45 1.81 -14.29
CA HIS A 146 7.03 1.96 -12.90
C HIS A 146 8.22 2.05 -11.92
N LEU A 147 9.19 1.14 -12.04
CA LEU A 147 10.36 1.09 -11.17
C LEU A 147 11.23 2.34 -11.33
N SER A 148 11.35 2.91 -12.53
CA SER A 148 12.14 4.13 -12.76
C SER A 148 11.68 5.29 -11.87
N SER A 149 10.36 5.51 -11.80
CA SER A 149 9.75 6.53 -10.95
C SER A 149 9.84 6.16 -9.48
N LYS A 150 9.52 4.91 -9.12
CA LYS A 150 9.47 4.47 -7.72
C LYS A 150 10.83 4.44 -7.04
N LEU A 151 11.87 3.95 -7.70
CA LEU A 151 13.21 3.90 -7.10
C LEU A 151 13.76 5.31 -6.85
N LEU A 152 13.47 6.25 -7.75
CA LEU A 152 13.81 7.66 -7.54
C LEU A 152 13.04 8.25 -6.37
N LYS A 153 11.72 8.00 -6.26
CA LYS A 153 10.90 8.41 -5.11
C LYS A 153 11.45 7.84 -3.80
N ALA A 154 11.74 6.55 -3.74
CA ALA A 154 12.26 5.88 -2.56
C ALA A 154 13.63 6.44 -2.14
N ARG A 155 14.54 6.70 -3.10
CA ARG A 155 15.84 7.34 -2.83
C ARG A 155 15.71 8.75 -2.29
N LEU A 156 14.71 9.51 -2.74
CA LEU A 156 14.42 10.87 -2.26
C LEU A 156 13.47 10.89 -1.04
N GLY A 157 13.12 9.73 -0.48
CA GLY A 157 12.21 9.59 0.65
C GLY A 157 10.80 10.12 0.36
N VAL A 158 10.38 10.16 -0.91
CA VAL A 158 9.03 10.56 -1.33
C VAL A 158 8.09 9.40 -1.09
N LEU A 159 7.17 9.58 -0.12
CA LEU A 159 6.09 8.63 0.12
C LEU A 159 5.05 8.75 -0.99
N ASP A 160 4.67 7.60 -1.55
CA ASP A 160 3.70 7.51 -2.64
C ASP A 160 2.78 6.31 -2.42
N PRO A 161 1.86 6.41 -1.45
CA PRO A 161 1.02 5.30 -1.04
C PRO A 161 0.02 4.95 -2.14
N ASN A 162 -0.04 3.68 -2.52
CA ASN A 162 -1.08 3.13 -3.37
C ASN A 162 -2.44 3.18 -2.63
N PRO A 163 -3.43 3.94 -3.13
CA PRO A 163 -4.71 4.14 -2.46
C PRO A 163 -5.55 2.85 -2.34
N ILE A 164 -5.21 1.83 -3.14
CA ILE A 164 -5.90 0.55 -3.15
C ILE A 164 -5.03 -0.59 -2.60
N THR A 165 -3.95 -0.30 -1.86
CA THR A 165 -3.06 -1.32 -1.24
C THR A 165 -3.85 -2.43 -0.55
N ASP A 166 -4.77 -2.06 0.34
CA ASP A 166 -5.58 -3.03 1.09
C ASP A 166 -6.50 -3.86 0.18
N GLN A 167 -7.02 -3.26 -0.90
CA GLN A 167 -7.85 -3.98 -1.87
C GLN A 167 -7.00 -4.95 -2.69
N VAL A 168 -5.79 -4.55 -3.10
CA VAL A 168 -4.84 -5.41 -3.81
C VAL A 168 -4.45 -6.60 -2.95
N ILE A 169 -4.12 -6.38 -1.68
CA ILE A 169 -3.76 -7.45 -0.74
C ILE A 169 -4.94 -8.42 -0.53
N ARG A 170 -6.17 -7.90 -0.41
CA ARG A 170 -7.37 -8.74 -0.28
C ARG A 170 -7.69 -9.55 -1.54
N SER A 171 -7.59 -8.93 -2.71
CA SER A 171 -7.97 -9.55 -3.98
C SER A 171 -6.89 -10.48 -4.54
N TYR A 172 -5.61 -10.17 -4.28
CA TYR A 172 -4.47 -10.82 -4.91
C TYR A 172 -3.39 -11.22 -3.89
N GLY A 173 -3.79 -11.61 -2.67
CA GLY A 173 -2.87 -11.87 -1.54
C GLY A 173 -1.73 -12.85 -1.85
N THR A 174 -2.02 -13.95 -2.56
CA THR A 174 -1.00 -14.92 -2.98
C THR A 174 0.04 -14.28 -3.91
N LEU A 175 -0.41 -13.55 -4.93
CA LEU A 175 0.47 -12.84 -5.86
C LEU A 175 1.28 -11.77 -5.10
N PHE A 176 0.65 -11.07 -4.16
CA PHE A 176 1.31 -10.09 -3.30
C PHE A 176 2.47 -10.70 -2.50
N ILE A 177 2.27 -11.86 -1.87
CA ILE A 177 3.32 -12.54 -1.11
C ILE A 177 4.52 -12.86 -2.02
N TYR A 178 4.29 -13.47 -3.18
CA TYR A 178 5.39 -13.86 -4.07
C TYR A 178 6.12 -12.67 -4.69
N VAL A 179 5.39 -11.60 -5.03
CA VAL A 179 6.00 -10.36 -5.51
C VAL A 179 6.80 -9.70 -4.39
N LYS A 180 6.29 -9.67 -3.16
CA LYS A 180 7.00 -9.14 -1.99
C LYS A 180 8.31 -9.88 -1.72
N GLU A 181 8.27 -11.20 -1.66
CA GLU A 181 9.46 -12.03 -1.48
C GLU A 181 10.49 -11.82 -2.61
N ALA A 182 10.04 -11.71 -3.86
CA ALA A 182 10.92 -11.43 -4.99
C ALA A 182 11.55 -10.03 -4.90
N CYS A 183 10.81 -9.04 -4.40
CA CYS A 183 11.34 -7.71 -4.14
C CYS A 183 12.39 -7.73 -3.02
N GLU A 184 12.11 -8.38 -1.90
CA GLU A 184 13.05 -8.51 -0.77
C GLU A 184 14.36 -9.18 -1.21
N GLU A 185 14.28 -10.20 -2.07
CA GLU A 185 15.46 -10.86 -2.65
C GLU A 185 16.28 -9.95 -3.58
N ILE A 186 15.63 -9.12 -4.40
CA ILE A 186 16.34 -8.28 -5.39
C ILE A 186 16.88 -6.99 -4.76
N PHE A 187 16.10 -6.34 -3.90
CA PHE A 187 16.40 -4.99 -3.41
C PHE A 187 17.26 -4.99 -2.14
N SER A 188 17.37 -6.13 -1.43
CA SER A 188 18.32 -6.28 -0.32
C SER A 188 19.78 -6.11 -0.77
N ASP A 189 20.13 -6.53 -2.00
CA ASP A 189 21.45 -6.35 -2.61
C ASP A 189 21.89 -4.87 -2.66
N ILE A 190 20.93 -3.93 -2.68
CA ILE A 190 21.18 -2.48 -2.81
C ILE A 190 20.68 -1.67 -1.61
N ASN A 191 20.42 -2.32 -0.46
CA ASN A 191 19.90 -1.71 0.76
C ASN A 191 18.61 -0.89 0.56
N LEU A 192 17.76 -1.32 -0.39
CA LEU A 192 16.47 -0.69 -0.62
C LEU A 192 15.36 -1.59 -0.09
N LEU A 193 14.43 -1.02 0.67
CA LEU A 193 13.23 -1.71 1.13
C LEU A 193 12.01 -1.11 0.45
N LEU A 194 11.29 -1.94 -0.29
CA LEU A 194 9.96 -1.59 -0.80
C LEU A 194 8.92 -1.92 0.26
N VAL A 195 8.05 -0.96 0.57
CA VAL A 195 6.96 -1.17 1.54
C VAL A 195 5.70 -1.69 0.83
N ASP A 196 4.71 -2.10 1.60
CA ASP A 196 3.52 -2.81 1.06
C ASP A 196 2.80 -2.04 -0.06
N PHE A 197 2.78 -0.72 0.02
CA PHE A 197 2.15 0.10 -1.02
C PHE A 197 2.92 0.13 -2.34
N ASP A 198 4.25 -0.04 -2.32
CA ASP A 198 5.07 -0.16 -3.53
C ASP A 198 4.87 -1.53 -4.17
N VAL A 199 4.88 -2.58 -3.34
CA VAL A 199 4.62 -3.96 -3.77
C VAL A 199 3.23 -4.07 -4.41
N ALA A 200 2.22 -3.41 -3.84
CA ALA A 200 0.86 -3.42 -4.38
C ALA A 200 0.77 -2.92 -5.83
N TYR A 201 1.59 -1.94 -6.23
CA TYR A 201 1.64 -1.52 -7.64
C TYR A 201 2.25 -2.57 -8.55
N LEU A 202 3.34 -3.23 -8.11
CA LEU A 202 3.96 -4.30 -8.88
C LEU A 202 2.98 -5.46 -9.10
N VAL A 203 2.21 -5.81 -8.06
CA VAL A 203 1.15 -6.83 -8.13
C VAL A 203 0.11 -6.51 -9.20
N ILE A 204 -0.27 -5.24 -9.36
CA ILE A 204 -1.22 -4.83 -10.42
C ILE A 204 -0.64 -5.14 -11.81
N HIS A 205 0.64 -4.82 -12.06
CA HIS A 205 1.27 -5.12 -13.34
C HIS A 205 1.35 -6.62 -13.64
N PHE A 206 1.69 -7.44 -12.63
CA PHE A 206 1.65 -8.90 -12.76
C PHE A 206 0.23 -9.42 -12.99
N GLN A 207 -0.77 -8.84 -12.33
CA GLN A 207 -2.17 -9.21 -12.52
C GLN A 207 -2.66 -8.91 -13.94
N GLU A 208 -2.35 -7.73 -14.47
CA GLU A 208 -2.69 -7.38 -15.86
C GLU A 208 -1.97 -8.29 -16.85
N SER A 209 -0.72 -8.64 -16.58
CA SER A 209 0.06 -9.59 -17.39
C SER A 209 -0.58 -10.98 -17.40
N TYR A 210 -1.02 -11.45 -16.23
CA TYR A 210 -1.75 -12.69 -16.12
C TYR A 210 -3.01 -12.66 -16.99
N GLU A 211 -3.79 -11.58 -16.94
CA GLU A 211 -5.00 -11.44 -17.74
C GLU A 211 -4.73 -11.42 -19.25
N ARG A 212 -3.72 -10.67 -19.71
CA ARG A 212 -3.30 -10.67 -21.12
C ARG A 212 -2.88 -12.07 -21.59
N LEU A 213 -2.05 -12.75 -20.81
CA LEU A 213 -1.60 -14.11 -21.14
C LEU A 213 -2.74 -15.11 -21.15
N GLN A 214 -3.72 -14.98 -20.24
CA GLN A 214 -4.92 -15.80 -20.23
C GLN A 214 -5.83 -15.56 -21.44
N GLN A 215 -5.93 -14.33 -21.94
CA GLN A 215 -6.67 -14.04 -23.18
C GLN A 215 -6.05 -14.70 -24.40
N ASN A 216 -4.72 -14.92 -24.39
CA ASN A 216 -3.99 -15.58 -25.46
C ASN A 216 -4.05 -17.12 -25.41
N VAL A 217 -4.52 -17.72 -24.32
CA VAL A 217 -4.71 -19.18 -24.25
C VAL A 217 -5.89 -19.57 -25.14
N LYS A 218 -5.62 -20.43 -26.13
CA LYS A 218 -6.62 -21.05 -27.00
C LYS A 218 -6.97 -22.45 -26.47
N TYR A 219 -8.24 -22.69 -26.22
CA TYR A 219 -8.78 -24.01 -25.88
C TYR A 219 -9.27 -24.70 -27.14
N LYS A 220 -8.73 -25.89 -27.42
CA LYS A 220 -9.10 -26.70 -28.56
C LYS A 220 -10.38 -27.46 -28.25
N ALA A 221 -11.45 -27.11 -28.97
CA ALA A 221 -12.74 -27.79 -28.87
C ALA A 221 -13.01 -28.67 -30.08
N LEU A 222 -13.55 -29.86 -29.83
CA LEU A 222 -14.12 -30.73 -30.85
C LEU A 222 -15.64 -30.64 -30.81
N PHE A 223 -16.27 -30.38 -31.95
CA PHE A 223 -17.72 -30.26 -32.02
C PHE A 223 -18.37 -31.54 -32.56
N VAL A 224 -19.31 -32.10 -31.80
CA VAL A 224 -20.00 -33.34 -32.16
C VAL A 224 -21.43 -33.03 -32.60
N CYS A 225 -21.76 -33.34 -33.86
CA CYS A 225 -23.13 -33.23 -34.37
C CYS A 225 -23.53 -34.40 -35.27
N GLY A 226 -24.81 -34.75 -35.24
CA GLY A 226 -25.38 -35.82 -36.08
C GLY A 226 -25.74 -35.38 -37.51
N THR A 227 -25.66 -34.07 -37.84
CA THR A 227 -26.28 -33.49 -39.05
C THR A 227 -25.30 -33.07 -40.16
N GLY A 228 -24.04 -33.52 -40.10
CA GLY A 228 -23.08 -33.39 -41.21
C GLY A 228 -22.33 -32.05 -41.32
N ARG A 229 -21.40 -31.97 -42.28
CA ARG A 229 -20.36 -30.92 -42.40
C ARG A 229 -20.86 -29.49 -42.74
N GLY A 230 -22.13 -29.32 -43.11
CA GLY A 230 -22.69 -28.03 -43.56
C GLY A 230 -22.90 -27.01 -42.44
N THR A 231 -23.53 -27.43 -41.34
CA THR A 231 -23.88 -26.56 -40.18
C THR A 231 -22.69 -26.27 -39.27
N ALA A 232 -21.67 -27.14 -39.33
CA ALA A 232 -20.41 -27.05 -38.60
C ALA A 232 -19.72 -25.68 -38.73
N ARG A 233 -19.59 -25.15 -39.96
CA ARG A 233 -18.90 -23.87 -40.20
C ARG A 233 -19.61 -22.67 -39.58
N LEU A 234 -20.95 -22.69 -39.55
CA LEU A 234 -21.74 -21.63 -38.91
C LEU A 234 -21.53 -21.66 -37.40
N ILE A 235 -21.64 -22.83 -36.79
CA ILE A 235 -21.42 -23.01 -35.35
C ILE A 235 -19.98 -22.65 -34.99
N LYS A 236 -18.99 -22.98 -35.84
CA LYS A 236 -17.60 -22.51 -35.70
C LYS A 236 -17.54 -21.02 -35.43
N ARG A 237 -18.06 -20.26 -36.40
CA ARG A 237 -17.98 -18.81 -36.44
C ARG A 237 -18.76 -18.22 -35.28
N LEU A 238 -19.93 -18.75 -34.96
CA LEU A 238 -20.73 -18.28 -33.83
C LEU A 238 -20.02 -18.48 -32.49
N MET A 239 -19.37 -19.63 -32.29
CA MET A 239 -18.67 -19.94 -31.03
C MET A 239 -17.35 -19.17 -30.92
N GLU A 240 -16.51 -19.15 -31.95
CA GLU A 240 -15.22 -18.42 -31.93
C GLU A 240 -15.42 -16.90 -31.84
N ASN A 241 -16.45 -16.34 -32.46
CA ASN A 241 -16.76 -14.91 -32.34
C ASN A 241 -17.26 -14.54 -30.94
N ARG A 242 -18.01 -15.43 -30.27
CA ARG A 242 -18.54 -15.18 -28.92
C ARG A 242 -17.56 -15.56 -27.82
N ILE A 243 -16.63 -16.46 -28.10
CA ILE A 243 -15.63 -16.96 -27.17
C ILE A 243 -14.26 -16.90 -27.87
N PRO A 244 -13.56 -15.77 -27.83
CA PRO A 244 -12.29 -15.59 -28.52
C PRO A 244 -11.18 -16.56 -28.08
N GLN A 245 -11.29 -17.12 -26.86
CA GLN A 245 -10.37 -18.13 -26.31
C GLN A 245 -10.64 -19.54 -26.87
N LEU A 246 -11.74 -19.76 -27.58
CA LEU A 246 -12.08 -21.06 -28.15
C LEU A 246 -11.48 -21.19 -29.56
N GLU A 247 -10.80 -22.29 -29.81
CA GLU A 247 -10.37 -22.71 -31.15
C GLU A 247 -11.11 -24.00 -31.49
N VAL A 248 -11.95 -23.99 -32.53
CA VAL A 248 -12.64 -25.22 -32.93
C VAL A 248 -11.75 -26.01 -33.87
N ALA A 249 -11.14 -27.06 -33.32
CA ALA A 249 -10.18 -27.93 -33.99
C ALA A 249 -10.83 -28.79 -35.09
N GLY A 250 -12.11 -29.13 -34.95
CA GLY A 250 -12.81 -29.92 -35.94
C GLY A 250 -14.25 -30.28 -35.60
N TYR A 251 -14.86 -31.08 -36.48
CA TYR A 251 -16.22 -31.59 -36.36
C TYR A 251 -16.23 -33.08 -36.63
N CYS A 252 -16.98 -33.83 -35.84
CA CYS A 252 -17.13 -35.25 -36.06
C CYS A 252 -18.52 -35.75 -35.68
N SER A 253 -18.86 -36.93 -36.17
CA SER A 253 -20.02 -37.67 -35.66
C SER A 253 -19.71 -38.30 -34.30
N VAL A 254 -20.75 -38.77 -33.60
CA VAL A 254 -20.59 -39.53 -32.36
C VAL A 254 -19.79 -40.82 -32.58
N MET A 255 -19.83 -41.40 -33.77
CA MET A 255 -19.10 -42.62 -34.09
C MET A 255 -17.59 -42.39 -34.23
N GLU A 256 -17.17 -41.17 -34.58
CA GLU A 256 -15.78 -40.82 -34.87
C GLU A 256 -15.07 -40.15 -33.69
N VAL A 257 -15.82 -39.68 -32.68
CA VAL A 257 -15.31 -38.84 -31.60
C VAL A 257 -14.19 -39.53 -30.80
N SER A 258 -14.37 -40.79 -30.41
CA SER A 258 -13.38 -41.52 -29.61
C SER A 258 -12.04 -41.66 -30.35
N LYS A 259 -12.09 -41.98 -31.65
CA LYS A 259 -10.90 -42.10 -32.49
C LYS A 259 -10.16 -40.76 -32.64
N LEU A 260 -10.89 -39.65 -32.75
CA LEU A 260 -10.28 -38.33 -32.89
C LEU A 260 -9.67 -37.83 -31.58
N LEU A 261 -10.27 -38.15 -30.44
CA LEU A 261 -9.70 -37.85 -29.12
C LEU A 261 -8.39 -38.60 -28.85
N GLU A 262 -8.23 -39.81 -29.39
CA GLU A 262 -6.95 -40.54 -29.31
C GLU A 262 -5.85 -39.92 -30.19
N GLN A 263 -6.24 -39.25 -31.27
CA GLN A 263 -5.30 -38.72 -32.27
C GLN A 263 -4.95 -37.24 -32.07
N HIS A 264 -5.76 -36.48 -31.33
CA HIS A 264 -5.63 -35.03 -31.18
C HIS A 264 -5.79 -34.63 -29.71
N SER A 265 -4.96 -33.69 -29.26
CA SER A 265 -5.14 -33.03 -27.95
C SER A 265 -6.35 -32.08 -28.02
N VAL A 266 -7.44 -32.44 -27.34
CA VAL A 266 -8.68 -31.66 -27.25
C VAL A 266 -8.95 -31.35 -25.78
N ASP A 267 -9.21 -30.09 -25.46
CA ASP A 267 -9.45 -29.63 -24.08
C ASP A 267 -10.91 -29.81 -23.66
N LEU A 268 -11.85 -29.70 -24.61
CA LEU A 268 -13.27 -29.92 -24.39
C LEU A 268 -14.00 -30.43 -25.64
N VAL A 269 -15.12 -31.12 -25.41
CA VAL A 269 -16.06 -31.52 -26.45
C VAL A 269 -17.34 -30.72 -26.31
N ILE A 270 -17.83 -30.14 -27.41
CA ILE A 270 -19.10 -29.45 -27.47
C ILE A 270 -20.07 -30.29 -28.30
N SER A 271 -21.16 -30.75 -27.71
CA SER A 271 -22.05 -31.72 -28.34
C SER A 271 -23.49 -31.25 -28.38
N VAL A 272 -24.19 -31.51 -29.49
CA VAL A 272 -25.65 -31.34 -29.57
C VAL A 272 -26.42 -32.58 -29.10
N LEU A 273 -25.70 -33.68 -28.86
CA LEU A 273 -26.24 -34.96 -28.41
C LEU A 273 -25.73 -35.27 -27.00
N PRO A 274 -26.51 -35.99 -26.17
CA PRO A 274 -26.03 -36.48 -24.88
C PRO A 274 -24.96 -37.57 -25.11
N ILE A 275 -23.71 -37.27 -24.77
CA ILE A 275 -22.57 -38.19 -24.88
C ILE A 275 -21.70 -38.07 -23.64
N GLU A 276 -21.11 -39.19 -23.22
CA GLU A 276 -20.17 -39.25 -22.10
C GLU A 276 -18.78 -39.61 -22.64
N LEU A 277 -17.79 -38.80 -22.28
CA LEU A 277 -16.41 -38.92 -22.76
C LEU A 277 -15.44 -38.64 -21.61
N PRO A 278 -14.19 -39.12 -21.69
CA PRO A 278 -13.16 -38.88 -20.69
C PRO A 278 -12.68 -37.41 -20.64
N VAL A 279 -13.06 -36.60 -21.63
CA VAL A 279 -12.76 -35.16 -21.73
C VAL A 279 -14.05 -34.39 -21.41
N PRO A 280 -13.98 -33.19 -20.79
CA PRO A 280 -15.18 -32.42 -20.46
C PRO A 280 -16.12 -32.20 -21.65
N VAL A 281 -17.39 -32.56 -21.47
CA VAL A 281 -18.43 -32.43 -22.50
C VAL A 281 -19.42 -31.34 -22.10
N VAL A 282 -19.62 -30.36 -22.98
CA VAL A 282 -20.67 -29.35 -22.82
C VAL A 282 -21.76 -29.61 -23.86
N ARG A 283 -22.95 -29.94 -23.38
CA ARG A 283 -24.12 -30.08 -24.24
C ARG A 283 -24.67 -28.71 -24.61
N VAL A 284 -24.90 -28.48 -25.90
CA VAL A 284 -25.43 -27.21 -26.43
C VAL A 284 -26.57 -27.45 -27.41
N ASN A 285 -27.35 -26.40 -27.69
CA ASN A 285 -28.34 -26.44 -28.75
C ASN A 285 -27.68 -26.41 -30.16
N PRO A 286 -28.32 -26.98 -31.20
CA PRO A 286 -27.85 -26.90 -32.59
C PRO A 286 -27.58 -25.47 -33.08
N ILE A 287 -28.33 -24.51 -32.55
CA ILE A 287 -28.03 -23.08 -32.65
C ILE A 287 -27.70 -22.60 -31.23
N PRO A 288 -26.42 -22.26 -30.94
CA PRO A 288 -26.02 -21.88 -29.59
C PRO A 288 -26.78 -20.66 -29.06
N THR A 289 -27.44 -20.85 -27.92
CA THR A 289 -28.10 -19.80 -27.15
C THR A 289 -27.10 -19.05 -26.26
N LYS A 290 -27.54 -18.01 -25.57
CA LYS A 290 -26.68 -17.31 -24.59
C LYS A 290 -26.29 -18.25 -23.44
N ASP A 291 -27.20 -19.09 -22.99
CA ASP A 291 -26.96 -20.03 -21.88
C ASP A 291 -25.94 -21.11 -22.28
N ASP A 292 -25.97 -21.56 -23.53
CA ASP A 292 -24.97 -22.47 -24.09
C ASP A 292 -23.57 -21.85 -24.07
N ILE A 293 -23.45 -20.56 -24.42
CA ILE A 293 -22.18 -19.81 -24.36
C ILE A 293 -21.69 -19.71 -22.91
N ILE A 294 -22.58 -19.41 -21.96
CA ILE A 294 -22.24 -19.34 -20.53
C ILE A 294 -21.75 -20.70 -20.02
N ALA A 295 -22.41 -21.79 -20.41
CA ALA A 295 -22.00 -23.14 -20.03
C ALA A 295 -20.60 -23.49 -20.54
N VAL A 296 -20.30 -23.15 -21.80
CA VAL A 296 -18.96 -23.34 -22.37
C VAL A 296 -17.94 -22.47 -21.65
N LEU A 297 -18.21 -21.18 -21.40
CA LEU A 297 -17.32 -20.30 -20.65
C LEU A 297 -17.04 -20.80 -19.23
N ASN A 298 -18.03 -21.38 -18.55
CA ASN A 298 -17.86 -21.97 -17.22
C ASN A 298 -16.98 -23.23 -17.26
N CYS A 299 -17.14 -24.07 -18.29
CA CYS A 299 -16.25 -25.21 -18.52
C CYS A 299 -14.80 -24.77 -18.78
N LEU A 300 -14.61 -23.76 -19.65
CA LEU A 300 -13.27 -23.20 -19.91
C LEU A 300 -12.60 -22.64 -18.66
N LYS A 301 -13.37 -22.02 -17.74
CA LYS A 301 -12.84 -21.55 -16.45
C LYS A 301 -12.32 -22.70 -15.57
N GLN A 302 -12.91 -23.88 -15.64
CA GLN A 302 -12.48 -25.07 -14.91
C GLN A 302 -11.26 -25.74 -15.55
N LEU A 303 -11.12 -25.61 -16.87
CA LEU A 303 -9.99 -26.12 -17.65
C LEU A 303 -8.73 -25.24 -17.56
N LYS A 304 -8.85 -24.01 -17.04
CA LYS A 304 -7.71 -23.12 -16.84
C LYS A 304 -6.62 -23.85 -16.03
N PRO A 305 -5.36 -23.88 -16.49
CA PRO A 305 -4.27 -24.42 -15.69
C PRO A 305 -4.31 -23.74 -14.33
N SER A 306 -4.22 -24.54 -13.27
CA SER A 306 -4.47 -24.20 -11.86
C SER A 306 -3.65 -23.02 -11.36
N VAL A 307 -4.04 -21.82 -11.77
CA VAL A 307 -3.79 -20.55 -11.07
C VAL A 307 -5.12 -19.97 -10.59
N SER A 308 -6.25 -20.39 -11.19
CA SER A 308 -7.60 -20.10 -10.70
C SER A 308 -7.85 -20.64 -9.28
N HIS A 309 -7.16 -21.71 -8.87
CA HIS A 309 -7.19 -22.22 -7.49
C HIS A 309 -6.43 -21.32 -6.50
N PHE A 310 -5.50 -20.49 -6.97
CA PHE A 310 -4.84 -19.46 -6.15
C PHE A 310 -5.60 -18.12 -6.11
N MET A 311 -6.50 -17.89 -7.07
CA MET A 311 -7.15 -16.59 -7.28
C MET A 311 -8.65 -16.56 -6.88
N GLY A 312 -9.28 -17.72 -6.68
CA GLY A 312 -10.72 -17.83 -6.40
C GLY A 312 -11.10 -18.31 -4.99
N ASP A 313 -10.25 -19.08 -4.31
CA ASP A 313 -10.62 -19.76 -3.05
C ASP A 313 -10.38 -18.95 -1.76
N LEU A 314 -9.86 -17.73 -1.88
CA LEU A 314 -9.76 -16.78 -0.76
C LEU A 314 -11.06 -15.99 -0.51
N SER A 315 -12.01 -16.03 -1.45
CA SER A 315 -13.33 -15.38 -1.27
C SER A 315 -14.37 -16.29 -0.60
N ARG A 316 -14.12 -17.60 -0.47
CA ARG A 316 -15.05 -18.57 0.16
C ARG A 316 -14.46 -19.33 1.34
N SER A 317 -13.15 -19.42 1.47
CA SER A 317 -12.53 -19.69 2.76
C SER A 317 -12.20 -18.36 3.41
N SER A 318 -12.69 -18.14 4.62
CA SER A 318 -12.28 -17.07 5.50
C SER A 318 -10.81 -17.24 5.92
N ILE A 319 -9.88 -17.15 4.98
CA ILE A 319 -8.58 -16.59 5.28
C ILE A 319 -8.85 -15.10 5.42
N LEU A 320 -9.38 -14.74 6.60
CA LEU A 320 -8.85 -13.58 7.28
C LEU A 320 -7.35 -13.63 7.03
N ILE A 321 -6.81 -12.67 6.26
CA ILE A 321 -5.43 -12.29 6.47
C ILE A 321 -5.44 -11.80 7.92
N LYS A 322 -5.35 -12.75 8.85
CA LYS A 322 -4.98 -12.50 10.22
C LYS A 322 -3.64 -11.84 10.01
N ARG A 323 -3.57 -10.53 10.27
CA ARG A 323 -2.33 -9.98 10.82
C ARG A 323 -1.84 -11.06 11.78
N PRO A 324 -0.62 -11.60 11.61
CA PRO A 324 -0.18 -12.74 12.39
C PRO A 324 -0.58 -12.45 13.82
N GLY A 325 -1.35 -13.38 14.43
CA GLY A 325 -1.77 -13.18 15.81
C GLY A 325 -0.52 -12.88 16.64
N LEU A 326 -0.65 -12.21 17.79
CA LEU A 326 0.53 -11.85 18.60
C LEU A 326 1.49 -13.06 18.77
N SER A 327 0.93 -14.26 18.89
CA SER A 327 1.62 -15.56 18.93
C SER A 327 2.39 -15.94 17.64
N GLU A 328 1.88 -15.62 16.44
CA GLU A 328 2.56 -15.87 15.16
C GLU A 328 3.62 -14.83 14.86
N ALA A 329 3.38 -13.56 15.23
CA ALA A 329 4.39 -12.50 15.10
C ALA A 329 5.64 -12.79 15.95
N LEU A 330 5.45 -13.46 17.10
CA LEU A 330 6.53 -13.94 17.96
C LEU A 330 7.36 -15.08 17.34
N LYS A 331 6.84 -15.82 16.35
CA LYS A 331 7.63 -16.88 15.65
C LYS A 331 8.76 -16.30 14.79
N CYS A 332 8.64 -15.04 14.38
CA CYS A 332 9.68 -14.31 13.66
C CYS A 332 10.77 -13.74 14.59
N VAL A 333 10.57 -13.84 15.90
CA VAL A 333 11.54 -13.43 16.92
C VAL A 333 12.48 -14.61 17.21
N ARG A 334 13.78 -14.34 17.35
CA ARG A 334 14.75 -15.36 17.75
C ARG A 334 14.40 -15.86 19.15
N GLU A 335 14.45 -17.17 19.37
CA GLU A 335 14.05 -17.82 20.63
C GLU A 335 14.72 -17.22 21.88
N LYS A 336 15.99 -16.82 21.77
CA LYS A 336 16.76 -16.14 22.82
C LYS A 336 16.20 -14.77 23.26
N ASP A 337 15.45 -14.10 22.39
CA ASP A 337 14.92 -12.75 22.62
C ASP A 337 13.47 -12.81 23.16
N VAL A 338 12.80 -13.98 23.12
CA VAL A 338 11.39 -14.15 23.54
C VAL A 338 11.18 -13.82 25.01
N SER A 339 12.06 -14.29 25.89
CA SER A 339 11.96 -14.03 27.34
C SER A 339 12.14 -12.55 27.67
N LEU A 340 13.03 -11.86 26.95
CA LEU A 340 13.23 -10.41 27.10
C LEU A 340 12.01 -9.63 26.60
N ILE A 341 11.43 -10.01 25.46
CA ILE A 341 10.23 -9.36 24.93
C ILE A 341 9.04 -9.59 25.87
N GLU A 342 8.86 -10.80 26.40
CA GLU A 342 7.81 -11.09 27.38
C GLU A 342 7.96 -10.20 28.62
N GLN A 343 9.19 -10.07 29.14
CA GLN A 343 9.48 -9.20 30.27
C GLN A 343 9.16 -7.73 29.97
N ILE A 344 9.60 -7.21 28.81
CA ILE A 344 9.32 -5.84 28.39
C ILE A 344 7.80 -5.61 28.24
N CYS A 345 7.08 -6.53 27.59
CA CYS A 345 5.63 -6.41 27.41
C CYS A 345 4.90 -6.43 28.76
N ARG A 346 5.30 -7.32 29.68
CA ARG A 346 4.73 -7.38 31.03
C ARG A 346 4.98 -6.08 31.79
N ASP A 347 6.20 -5.56 31.74
CA ASP A 347 6.57 -4.32 32.43
C ASP A 347 5.79 -3.12 31.87
N VAL A 348 5.62 -3.04 30.54
CA VAL A 348 4.81 -2.00 29.88
C VAL A 348 3.34 -2.06 30.31
N ILE A 349 2.76 -3.27 30.34
CA ILE A 349 1.36 -3.47 30.73
C ILE A 349 1.15 -3.10 32.21
N MET A 350 2.04 -3.55 33.09
CA MET A 350 1.95 -3.28 34.52
C MET A 350 2.09 -1.78 34.81
N LYS A 351 3.11 -1.11 34.25
CA LYS A 351 3.28 0.34 34.38
C LYS A 351 2.08 1.10 33.81
N GLY A 352 1.59 0.71 32.63
CA GLY A 352 0.41 1.29 32.01
C GLY A 352 -0.83 1.20 32.89
N PHE A 353 -1.04 0.04 33.53
CA PHE A 353 -2.14 -0.18 34.46
C PHE A 353 -2.02 0.64 35.75
N GLU A 354 -0.86 0.62 36.39
CA GLU A 354 -0.60 1.34 37.65
C GLU A 354 -0.74 2.87 37.48
N ILE A 355 -0.15 3.41 36.41
CA ILE A 355 -0.29 4.82 36.02
C ILE A 355 -1.76 5.15 35.75
N SER A 356 -2.48 4.29 35.03
CA SER A 356 -3.89 4.51 34.73
C SER A 356 -4.73 4.54 36.01
N GLN A 357 -4.54 3.59 36.93
CA GLN A 357 -5.30 3.55 38.19
C GLN A 357 -5.02 4.77 39.07
N ALA A 358 -3.75 5.13 39.23
CA ALA A 358 -3.36 6.31 40.02
C ALA A 358 -3.92 7.61 39.40
N THR A 359 -3.82 7.76 38.08
CA THR A 359 -4.36 8.92 37.35
C THR A 359 -5.88 9.00 37.49
N ILE A 360 -6.61 7.90 37.28
CA ILE A 360 -8.08 7.88 37.41
C ILE A 360 -8.52 8.12 38.85
N SER A 361 -7.82 7.57 39.83
CA SER A 361 -8.11 7.78 41.25
C SER A 361 -7.93 9.24 41.65
N MET A 362 -6.91 9.91 41.11
CA MET A 362 -6.60 11.31 41.37
C MET A 362 -7.64 12.25 40.75
N PHE A 363 -8.21 11.88 39.60
CA PHE A 363 -9.09 12.75 38.81
C PHE A 363 -10.54 12.29 38.73
N ARG A 364 -10.96 11.38 39.61
CA ARG A 364 -12.28 10.74 39.51
C ARG A 364 -13.44 11.74 39.50
N SER A 365 -13.32 12.85 40.22
CA SER A 365 -14.33 13.93 40.29
C SER A 365 -14.49 14.70 38.99
N PHE A 366 -13.49 14.70 38.10
CA PHE A 366 -13.46 15.47 36.86
C PHE A 366 -13.70 14.61 35.60
N LEU A 367 -13.99 13.31 35.80
CA LEU A 367 -14.10 12.34 34.73
C LEU A 367 -15.47 11.68 34.76
N THR A 368 -16.11 11.63 33.59
CA THR A 368 -17.26 10.74 33.38
C THR A 368 -16.78 9.30 33.28
N GLU A 369 -17.67 8.33 33.43
CA GLU A 369 -17.32 6.92 33.27
C GLU A 369 -16.75 6.61 31.88
N GLN A 370 -17.28 7.27 30.85
CA GLN A 370 -16.81 7.15 29.47
C GLN A 370 -15.44 7.82 29.26
N SER A 371 -15.22 9.03 29.80
CA SER A 371 -13.92 9.70 29.66
C SER A 371 -12.84 9.03 30.50
N ALA A 372 -13.18 8.45 31.65
CA ALA A 372 -12.29 7.61 32.45
C ALA A 372 -11.84 6.36 31.68
N ALA A 373 -12.77 5.61 31.07
CA ALA A 373 -12.42 4.43 30.28
C ALA A 373 -11.54 4.77 29.07
N ALA A 374 -11.85 5.89 28.39
CA ALA A 374 -11.06 6.35 27.26
C ALA A 374 -9.67 6.87 27.68
N LEU A 375 -9.55 7.50 28.85
CA LEU A 375 -8.28 7.94 29.43
C LEU A 375 -7.40 6.75 29.84
N VAL A 376 -7.97 5.67 30.39
CA VAL A 376 -7.23 4.42 30.67
C VAL A 376 -6.60 3.87 29.39
N LEU A 377 -7.38 3.78 28.31
CA LEU A 377 -6.87 3.31 27.02
C LEU A 377 -5.77 4.23 26.47
N HIS A 378 -5.95 5.55 26.61
CA HIS A 378 -4.96 6.54 26.23
C HIS A 378 -3.64 6.31 26.97
N LEU A 379 -3.69 6.23 28.30
CA LEU A 379 -2.51 6.09 29.16
C LEU A 379 -1.78 4.76 28.89
N GLN A 380 -2.51 3.66 28.64
CA GLN A 380 -1.90 2.39 28.25
C GLN A 380 -1.15 2.49 26.91
N LEU A 381 -1.75 3.10 25.89
CA LEU A 381 -1.11 3.31 24.60
C LEU A 381 0.06 4.30 24.70
N MET A 382 -0.02 5.26 25.60
CA MET A 382 1.01 6.24 25.87
C MET A 382 2.25 5.62 26.51
N VAL A 383 2.09 4.83 27.58
CA VAL A 383 3.20 4.11 28.22
C VAL A 383 3.89 3.17 27.23
N HIS A 384 3.13 2.49 26.37
CA HIS A 384 3.69 1.72 25.26
C HIS A 384 4.53 2.59 24.33
N ARG A 385 4.00 3.69 23.80
CA ARG A 385 4.73 4.60 22.90
C ARG A 385 6.03 5.13 23.52
N GLN A 386 5.98 5.54 24.78
CA GLN A 386 7.11 6.11 25.51
C GLN A 386 8.21 5.07 25.76
N THR A 387 7.83 3.84 26.12
CA THR A 387 8.79 2.74 26.36
C THR A 387 9.58 2.36 25.10
N PHE A 388 8.99 2.54 23.91
CA PHE A 388 9.63 2.24 22.62
C PHE A 388 10.14 3.49 21.87
N GLY A 389 10.29 4.63 22.56
CA GLY A 389 10.94 5.83 22.00
C GLY A 389 10.15 6.54 20.90
N LYS A 390 8.82 6.48 20.92
CA LYS A 390 7.92 7.19 20.00
C LYS A 390 6.97 8.16 20.72
N PRO A 391 7.46 9.11 21.54
CA PRO A 391 6.60 10.13 22.17
C PRO A 391 5.84 10.94 21.11
N TYR A 392 4.67 11.49 21.46
CA TYR A 392 4.13 12.59 20.65
C TYR A 392 5.16 13.73 20.64
N GLY A 393 5.52 14.22 19.45
CA GLY A 393 6.45 15.35 19.32
C GLY A 393 6.01 16.52 20.21
N GLU A 394 6.94 17.15 20.91
CA GLU A 394 6.70 18.26 21.83
C GLU A 394 6.07 19.44 21.09
N GLN A 395 4.75 19.46 20.96
CA GLN A 395 4.06 20.65 20.51
C GLN A 395 4.22 21.70 21.60
N ASN A 396 4.90 22.80 21.29
CA ASN A 396 4.76 24.04 22.03
C ASN A 396 3.36 24.60 21.69
N ILE A 397 2.31 23.95 22.22
CA ILE A 397 0.97 24.54 22.28
C ILE A 397 1.13 25.63 23.33
N GLY A 398 1.20 26.88 22.88
CA GLY A 398 1.56 28.02 23.72
C GLY A 398 0.83 27.98 25.06
N ASN A 399 1.57 28.23 26.14
CA ASN A 399 1.12 28.29 27.53
C ASN A 399 -0.40 28.38 27.64
N LEU A 400 -1.09 27.24 27.71
CA LEU A 400 -2.43 27.26 28.29
C LEU A 400 -2.22 27.89 29.66
N LEU A 401 -2.94 28.98 29.93
CA LEU A 401 -3.02 29.52 31.29
C LEU A 401 -3.75 28.46 32.12
N LEU A 402 -2.99 27.47 32.58
CA LEU A 402 -3.46 26.45 33.48
C LEU A 402 -3.93 27.16 34.74
N SER A 403 -5.13 26.83 35.23
CA SER A 403 -5.53 27.23 36.57
C SER A 403 -4.50 26.72 37.58
N ASP A 404 -4.40 27.34 38.76
CA ASP A 404 -3.44 26.88 39.77
C ASP A 404 -3.73 25.42 40.22
N GLU A 405 -4.99 25.00 40.11
CA GLU A 405 -5.43 23.61 40.24
C GLU A 405 -4.84 22.72 39.13
N GLN A 406 -4.98 23.10 37.86
CA GLN A 406 -4.41 22.36 36.72
C GLN A 406 -2.87 22.27 36.75
N LYS A 407 -2.17 23.28 37.29
CA LYS A 407 -0.71 23.24 37.49
C LYS A 407 -0.30 22.26 38.58
N GLN A 408 -1.05 22.20 39.69
CA GLN A 408 -0.81 21.20 40.73
C GLN A 408 -1.05 19.78 40.20
N VAL A 409 -2.15 19.61 39.45
CA VAL A 409 -2.49 18.37 38.74
C VAL A 409 -1.37 17.91 37.81
N LYS A 410 -0.79 18.83 37.03
CA LYS A 410 0.35 18.54 36.16
C LYS A 410 1.55 17.98 36.91
N LEU A 411 1.95 18.66 37.98
CA LEU A 411 3.09 18.29 38.82
C LEU A 411 2.91 16.90 39.46
N GLU A 412 1.68 16.54 39.82
CA GLU A 412 1.38 15.22 40.39
C GLU A 412 1.42 14.10 39.36
N VAL A 413 0.91 14.34 38.14
CA VAL A 413 1.01 13.39 37.02
C VAL A 413 2.46 13.23 36.58
N GLU A 414 3.22 14.31 36.45
CA GLU A 414 4.64 14.27 36.11
C GLU A 414 5.44 13.40 37.09
N ARG A 415 5.26 13.61 38.40
CA ARG A 415 5.91 12.81 39.45
C ARG A 415 5.54 11.32 39.37
N LEU A 416 4.28 11.03 39.06
CA LEU A 416 3.80 9.65 38.91
C LEU A 416 4.54 8.96 37.75
N PHE A 417 4.68 9.63 36.61
CA PHE A 417 5.39 9.08 35.45
C PHE A 417 6.89 8.92 35.69
N GLU A 418 7.52 9.87 36.36
CA GLU A 418 8.92 9.79 36.80
C GLU A 418 9.16 8.58 37.72
N GLN A 419 8.26 8.32 38.67
CA GLN A 419 8.35 7.18 39.58
C GLN A 419 8.36 5.83 38.84
N PHE A 420 7.65 5.73 37.72
CA PHE A 420 7.63 4.53 36.88
C PHE A 420 8.71 4.53 35.78
N GLY A 421 9.57 5.55 35.74
CA GLY A 421 10.66 5.67 34.76
C GLY A 421 10.13 5.79 33.33
N VAL A 422 8.97 6.41 33.13
CA VAL A 422 8.37 6.66 31.82
C VAL A 422 8.53 8.15 31.50
N PRO A 423 9.18 8.53 30.40
CA PRO A 423 9.31 9.94 30.03
C PRO A 423 7.93 10.55 29.80
N PHE A 424 7.71 11.73 30.38
CA PHE A 424 6.46 12.48 30.29
C PHE A 424 6.74 13.84 29.67
N THR A 425 6.00 14.19 28.62
CA THR A 425 6.19 15.41 27.85
C THR A 425 4.97 16.31 27.94
N GLU A 426 5.14 17.61 27.67
CA GLU A 426 4.05 18.60 27.61
C GLU A 426 2.92 18.19 26.65
N SER A 427 3.27 17.57 25.52
CA SER A 427 2.31 17.07 24.53
C SER A 427 1.41 15.99 25.09
N GLU A 428 1.92 15.12 25.97
CA GLU A 428 1.16 14.05 26.61
C GLU A 428 0.26 14.60 27.71
N PHE A 429 0.73 15.58 28.50
CA PHE A 429 -0.12 16.27 29.47
C PHE A 429 -1.32 16.95 28.81
N ASN A 430 -1.08 17.69 27.72
CA ASN A 430 -2.15 18.34 26.96
C ASN A 430 -3.14 17.33 26.38
N ALA A 431 -2.67 16.16 25.95
CA ALA A 431 -3.54 15.11 25.44
C ALA A 431 -4.42 14.50 26.55
N ILE A 432 -3.89 14.36 27.77
CA ILE A 432 -4.63 13.93 28.95
C ILE A 432 -5.68 14.97 29.35
N LEU A 433 -5.36 16.28 29.27
CA LEU A 433 -6.28 17.38 29.62
C LEU A 433 -7.59 17.35 28.82
N HIS A 434 -7.61 16.82 27.59
CA HIS A 434 -8.82 16.71 26.77
C HIS A 434 -9.87 15.73 27.31
N TYR A 435 -9.53 14.90 28.30
CA TYR A 435 -10.47 13.93 28.91
C TYR A 435 -11.21 14.49 30.13
N PHE A 436 -10.76 15.62 30.66
CA PHE A 436 -11.38 16.30 31.79
C PHE A 436 -12.55 17.14 31.28
N SER A 437 -13.72 16.99 31.87
CA SER A 437 -14.88 17.78 31.49
C SER A 437 -14.64 19.26 31.82
N VAL A 438 -14.70 20.13 30.81
CA VAL A 438 -14.92 21.56 31.04
C VAL A 438 -16.38 21.70 31.45
N GLU A 439 -16.67 21.78 32.74
CA GLU A 439 -17.98 22.29 33.18
C GLU A 439 -18.10 23.73 32.64
N LYS A 440 -19.01 23.95 31.69
CA LYS A 440 -19.50 25.30 31.38
C LYS A 440 -20.29 25.78 32.60
N SER A 441 -19.63 26.49 33.50
CA SER A 441 -20.30 27.32 34.51
C SER A 441 -20.79 28.61 33.84
N GLY A 442 -22.12 28.74 33.71
CA GLY A 442 -22.90 29.98 33.82
C GLY A 442 -22.75 31.06 32.73
N ASP A 443 -23.81 31.26 31.93
CA ASP A 443 -24.49 32.56 31.83
C ASP A 443 -25.76 32.43 30.99
N THR A 444 -26.88 32.15 31.66
CA THR A 444 -28.21 32.66 31.31
C THR A 444 -28.98 32.82 32.62
N ASP A 445 -28.77 33.96 33.27
CA ASP A 445 -29.75 34.61 34.13
C ASP A 445 -29.66 36.13 33.87
N GLU A 446 -30.84 36.74 33.81
CA GLU A 446 -31.21 38.14 33.47
C GLU A 446 -31.35 38.53 31.98
#